data_AF-A0A2E0CI21-F1
#
_entry.id   AF-A0A2E0CI21-F1
#
_cell.length_a   1.000
_cell.length_b   1.000
_cell.length_c   1.000
_cell.angle_alpha   90.00
_cell.angle_beta   90.00
_cell.angle_gamma   90.00
#
_symmetry.space_group_name_H-M   'P 1'
#
loop_
_entity.id
_entity.type
_entity.pdbx_description
1 polymer ?
#
loop_
_entity_poly.entity_id
_entity_poly.type
_entity_poly.pdbx_seq_one_letter_code
_entity_poly.pdbx_strand_id
1 'polypeptide(L)'
;MIEFNNITAVYSEESGIFNLDFHVNKSELIFLMGPTGSGKSTVLNVINKKIKINSGSLIIDGKDVTKIKRRKIPYYRRKIGMIFQDYKLISDRTIFENISLPLQLIGVAKKDILYSVDQVLDKVSLRGVLDSFPNELSGGEQQRVSIARALINNPLLVLADEPTGNLDPNQADEIIDILENISNEGSTVLMSTHNYPLIKNRDKRFIELDNGRKIS
;
A
#
# COMPACT_ATOMS: atom_id res chain seq x y z
N MET A 1 -6.30 -9.06 -10.77
CA MET A 1 -5.07 -8.37 -10.33
C MET A 1 -4.34 -9.21 -9.28
N ILE A 2 -4.98 -9.53 -8.16
CA ILE A 2 -4.42 -10.38 -7.10
C ILE A 2 -5.23 -11.66 -7.07
N GLU A 3 -4.59 -12.82 -6.99
CA GLU A 3 -5.25 -14.09 -6.72
C GLU A 3 -4.46 -14.85 -5.66
N PHE A 4 -5.08 -15.03 -4.50
CA PHE A 4 -4.64 -15.90 -3.42
C PHE A 4 -5.36 -17.23 -3.59
N ASN A 5 -4.61 -18.31 -3.83
CA ASN A 5 -5.16 -19.67 -3.93
C ASN A 5 -4.56 -20.53 -2.83
N ASN A 6 -5.37 -20.88 -1.82
CA ASN A 6 -5.04 -21.71 -0.66
C ASN A 6 -3.72 -21.32 0.03
N ILE A 7 -3.47 -20.01 0.19
CA ILE A 7 -2.18 -19.55 0.72
C ILE A 7 -2.10 -19.78 2.22
N THR A 8 -1.04 -20.45 2.64
CA THR A 8 -0.58 -20.45 4.04
C THR A 8 0.77 -19.77 4.12
N ALA A 9 0.93 -18.82 5.03
CA ALA A 9 2.19 -18.13 5.30
C ALA A 9 2.29 -17.80 6.79
N VAL A 10 3.36 -18.27 7.42
CA VAL A 10 3.62 -18.09 8.86
C VAL A 10 4.64 -16.96 9.05
N TYR A 11 4.30 -15.97 9.88
CA TYR A 11 5.15 -14.83 10.23
C TYR A 11 5.95 -15.08 11.51
N SER A 12 5.30 -15.61 12.54
CA SER A 12 5.88 -16.07 13.80
C SER A 12 5.11 -17.31 14.29
N GLU A 13 5.55 -17.94 15.39
CA GLU A 13 4.90 -19.15 15.92
C GLU A 13 3.38 -18.99 16.16
N GLU A 14 2.91 -17.78 16.46
CA GLU A 14 1.51 -17.48 16.76
C GLU A 14 0.79 -16.63 15.71
N SER A 15 1.48 -16.18 14.65
CA SER A 15 0.88 -15.27 13.67
C SER A 15 1.15 -15.69 12.23
N GLY A 16 0.09 -15.71 11.43
CA GLY A 16 0.15 -16.18 10.05
C GLY A 16 -1.19 -16.01 9.35
N ILE A 17 -1.22 -16.45 8.10
CA ILE A 17 -2.45 -16.68 7.35
C ILE A 17 -2.50 -18.15 6.95
N PHE A 18 -3.70 -18.73 6.95
CA PHE A 18 -3.91 -20.17 6.77
C PHE A 18 -5.03 -20.42 5.77
N ASN A 19 -4.72 -21.17 4.70
CA ASN A 19 -5.65 -21.53 3.62
C ASN A 19 -6.48 -20.34 3.14
N LEU A 20 -5.80 -19.24 2.84
CA LEU A 20 -6.44 -17.99 2.46
C LEU A 20 -6.71 -17.97 0.95
N ASP A 21 -7.98 -17.78 0.60
CA ASP A 21 -8.48 -17.73 -0.77
C ASP A 21 -9.28 -16.44 -1.02
N PHE A 22 -8.79 -15.62 -1.95
CA PHE A 22 -9.52 -14.45 -2.45
C PHE A 22 -8.91 -13.94 -3.75
N HIS A 23 -9.66 -13.12 -4.47
CA HIS A 23 -9.15 -12.39 -5.62
C HIS A 23 -9.48 -10.90 -5.52
N VAL A 24 -8.68 -10.08 -6.21
CA VAL A 24 -8.88 -8.64 -6.40
C VAL A 24 -8.78 -8.32 -7.87
N ASN A 25 -9.77 -7.62 -8.41
CA ASN A 25 -9.85 -7.23 -9.80
C ASN A 25 -8.86 -6.10 -10.12
N LYS A 26 -8.62 -5.88 -11.42
CA LYS A 26 -7.82 -4.72 -11.85
C LYS A 26 -8.61 -3.44 -11.56
N SER A 27 -7.90 -2.40 -11.14
CA SER A 27 -8.49 -1.06 -10.90
C SER A 27 -9.59 -1.05 -9.83
N GLU A 28 -9.48 -1.97 -8.85
CA GLU A 28 -10.41 -2.11 -7.73
C GLU A 28 -9.77 -1.58 -6.44
N LEU A 29 -10.53 -0.79 -5.67
CA LEU A 29 -10.25 -0.49 -4.27
C LEU A 29 -11.00 -1.51 -3.41
N ILE A 30 -10.25 -2.27 -2.61
CA ILE A 30 -10.78 -3.28 -1.70
C ILE A 30 -10.20 -3.11 -0.30
N PHE A 31 -11.04 -3.35 0.70
CA PHE A 31 -10.64 -3.28 2.10
C PHE A 31 -10.32 -4.66 2.67
N LEU A 32 -9.25 -4.75 3.45
CA LEU A 32 -8.89 -5.93 4.24
C LEU A 32 -9.13 -5.63 5.72
N MET A 33 -10.13 -6.29 6.29
CA MET A 33 -10.66 -5.99 7.61
C MET A 33 -10.34 -7.07 8.63
N GLY A 34 -10.56 -6.74 9.90
CA GLY A 34 -10.44 -7.67 11.02
C GLY A 34 -9.74 -7.04 12.22
N PRO A 35 -9.77 -7.70 13.38
CA PRO A 35 -9.11 -7.23 14.59
C PRO A 35 -7.59 -7.15 14.45
N THR A 36 -6.93 -6.45 15.36
CA THR A 36 -5.47 -6.48 15.47
C THR A 36 -4.99 -7.92 15.63
N GLY A 37 -3.95 -8.31 14.89
CA GLY A 37 -3.45 -9.68 14.89
C GLY A 37 -4.17 -10.65 13.95
N SER A 38 -5.23 -10.24 13.24
CA SER A 38 -5.98 -11.14 12.35
C SER A 38 -5.24 -11.64 11.10
N GLY A 39 -4.04 -11.10 10.81
CA GLY A 39 -3.23 -11.48 9.65
C GLY A 39 -3.21 -10.47 8.50
N LYS A 40 -3.82 -9.28 8.65
CA LYS A 40 -3.85 -8.22 7.62
C LYS A 40 -2.46 -7.85 7.10
N SER A 41 -1.55 -7.45 7.99
CA SER A 41 -0.17 -7.10 7.62
C SER A 41 0.59 -8.31 7.04
N THR A 42 0.25 -9.54 7.46
CA THR A 42 0.81 -10.77 6.86
C THR A 42 0.41 -10.91 5.40
N VAL A 43 -0.85 -10.64 5.04
CA VAL A 43 -1.32 -10.62 3.64
C VAL A 43 -0.52 -9.60 2.82
N LEU A 44 -0.43 -8.36 3.28
CA LEU A 44 0.32 -7.30 2.57
C LEU A 44 1.80 -7.67 2.42
N ASN A 45 2.41 -8.25 3.46
CA ASN A 45 3.81 -8.69 3.44
C ASN A 45 4.05 -9.91 2.54
N VAL A 46 3.08 -10.81 2.38
CA VAL A 46 3.12 -11.91 1.41
C VAL A 46 3.08 -11.35 -0.02
N ILE A 47 2.22 -10.37 -0.29
CA ILE A 47 2.17 -9.69 -1.60
C ILE A 47 3.49 -8.98 -1.86
N ASN A 48 4.03 -8.23 -0.90
CA ASN A 48 5.30 -7.51 -1.05
C ASN A 48 6.55 -8.43 -0.97
N LYS A 49 6.37 -9.75 -0.91
CA LYS A 49 7.44 -10.76 -0.83
C LYS A 49 8.41 -10.51 0.33
N LYS A 50 7.90 -9.99 1.45
CA LYS A 50 8.62 -9.88 2.72
C LYS A 50 8.50 -11.17 3.52
N ILE A 51 7.38 -11.89 3.40
CA ILE A 51 7.13 -13.19 4.02
C ILE A 51 7.12 -14.28 2.95
N LYS A 52 7.68 -15.46 3.26
CA LYS A 52 7.67 -16.62 2.38
C LYS A 52 6.32 -17.34 2.48
N ILE A 53 5.79 -17.77 1.33
CA ILE A 53 4.61 -18.61 1.26
C ILE A 53 5.01 -20.06 1.61
N ASN A 54 4.34 -20.66 2.60
CA ASN A 54 4.54 -22.04 3.01
C ASN A 54 3.83 -23.02 2.05
N SER A 55 2.59 -22.71 1.68
CA SER A 55 1.78 -23.50 0.72
C SER A 55 0.81 -22.59 -0.05
N GLY A 56 0.24 -23.11 -1.14
CA GLY A 56 -0.65 -22.38 -2.05
C GLY A 56 0.11 -21.63 -3.15
N SER A 57 -0.62 -20.79 -3.89
CA SER A 57 -0.06 -19.98 -4.98
C SER A 57 -0.55 -18.54 -4.94
N LEU A 58 0.35 -17.59 -5.21
CA LEU A 58 0.06 -16.17 -5.37
C LEU A 58 0.27 -15.74 -6.82
N ILE A 59 -0.80 -15.25 -7.46
CA ILE A 59 -0.75 -14.67 -8.80
C ILE A 59 -0.95 -13.16 -8.68
N ILE A 60 -0.07 -12.38 -9.31
CA ILE A 60 -0.14 -10.92 -9.38
C ILE A 60 -0.04 -10.50 -10.85
N ASP A 61 -1.02 -9.73 -11.32
CA ASP A 61 -1.13 -9.29 -12.72
C ASP A 61 -0.96 -10.46 -13.72
N GLY A 62 -1.67 -11.57 -13.45
CA GLY A 62 -1.64 -12.78 -14.26
C GLY A 62 -0.34 -13.58 -14.21
N LYS A 63 0.60 -13.23 -13.32
CA LYS A 63 1.89 -13.93 -13.16
C LYS A 63 1.98 -14.61 -11.82
N ASP A 64 2.30 -15.90 -11.81
CA ASP A 64 2.65 -16.61 -10.59
C ASP A 64 3.95 -16.03 -10.00
N VAL A 65 3.83 -15.44 -8.81
CA VAL A 65 4.94 -14.85 -8.07
C VAL A 65 5.30 -15.66 -6.82
N THR A 66 4.68 -16.83 -6.61
CA THR A 66 4.84 -17.70 -5.44
C THR A 66 6.31 -17.98 -5.16
N LYS A 67 7.05 -18.43 -6.19
CA LYS A 67 8.48 -18.77 -6.11
C LYS A 67 9.34 -17.82 -6.93
N ILE A 68 9.10 -16.51 -6.81
CA ILE A 68 9.94 -15.51 -7.48
C ILE A 68 11.40 -15.61 -7.00
N LYS A 69 12.35 -15.64 -7.94
CA LYS A 69 13.79 -15.66 -7.60
C LYS A 69 14.17 -14.38 -6.84
N ARG A 70 14.97 -14.48 -5.79
CA ARG A 70 15.38 -13.34 -4.94
C ARG A 70 15.88 -12.13 -5.72
N ARG A 71 16.72 -12.35 -6.75
CA ARG A 71 17.23 -11.28 -7.65
C ARG A 71 16.15 -10.55 -8.45
N LYS A 72 14.96 -11.13 -8.64
CA LYS A 72 13.83 -10.51 -9.34
C LYS A 72 12.90 -9.73 -8.42
N ILE A 73 13.02 -9.90 -7.10
CA ILE A 73 12.15 -9.22 -6.10
C ILE A 73 12.21 -7.70 -6.22
N PRO A 74 13.37 -7.02 -6.38
CA PRO A 74 13.41 -5.57 -6.51
C PRO A 74 12.60 -5.07 -7.72
N TYR A 75 12.72 -5.73 -8.87
CA TYR A 75 11.97 -5.38 -10.08
C TYR A 75 10.47 -5.61 -9.94
N TYR A 76 10.07 -6.64 -9.18
CA TYR A 76 8.68 -6.87 -8.83
C TYR A 76 8.14 -5.75 -7.93
N ARG A 77 8.90 -5.37 -6.89
CA ARG A 77 8.51 -4.29 -5.95
C ARG A 77 8.40 -2.93 -6.60
N ARG A 78 9.13 -2.65 -7.69
CA ARG A 78 8.97 -1.40 -8.46
C ARG A 78 7.55 -1.20 -9.01
N LYS A 79 6.76 -2.27 -9.14
CA LYS A 79 5.37 -2.23 -9.60
C LYS A 79 4.36 -2.06 -8.47
N ILE A 80 4.82 -2.02 -7.22
CA ILE A 80 3.98 -1.99 -6.02
C ILE A 80 4.31 -0.73 -5.22
N GLY A 81 3.31 0.10 -4.99
CA GLY A 81 3.36 1.18 -4.01
C GLY A 81 3.02 0.64 -2.63
N MET A 82 3.76 1.05 -1.60
CA MET A 82 3.45 0.66 -0.22
C MET A 82 3.30 1.90 0.64
N ILE A 83 2.15 2.00 1.32
CA ILE A 83 1.80 3.05 2.26
C ILE A 83 1.76 2.41 3.65
N PHE A 84 2.41 3.05 4.63
CA PHE A 84 2.55 2.53 5.99
C PHE A 84 1.83 3.43 6.99
N GLN A 85 1.28 2.84 8.05
CA GLN A 85 0.64 3.54 9.17
C GLN A 85 1.54 4.59 9.85
N ASP A 86 2.85 4.32 9.93
CA ASP A 86 3.84 5.19 10.58
C ASP A 86 4.64 6.03 9.56
N TYR A 87 4.09 6.22 8.36
CA TYR A 87 4.60 7.03 7.22
C TYR A 87 5.91 6.53 6.60
N LYS A 88 6.84 6.01 7.42
CA LYS A 88 8.21 5.60 7.08
C LYS A 88 8.96 6.68 6.28
N LEU A 89 8.71 7.96 6.54
CA LEU A 89 9.47 9.05 5.93
C LEU A 89 10.90 9.06 6.48
N ILE A 90 11.84 9.48 5.64
CA ILE A 90 13.25 9.59 5.99
C ILE A 90 13.44 10.98 6.61
N SER A 91 13.72 11.03 7.92
CA SER A 91 13.69 12.26 8.71
C SER A 91 14.83 13.24 8.41
N ASP A 92 15.96 12.76 7.89
CA ASP A 92 17.11 13.58 7.50
C ASP A 92 17.05 14.04 6.03
N ARG A 93 15.87 13.95 5.40
CA ARG A 93 15.63 14.29 4.00
C ARG A 93 14.44 15.21 3.86
N THR A 94 14.49 16.11 2.87
CA THR A 94 13.34 16.95 2.54
C THR A 94 12.19 16.12 1.96
N ILE A 95 11.00 16.72 1.86
CA ILE A 95 9.85 16.07 1.22
C ILE A 95 10.15 15.75 -0.26
N PHE A 96 10.80 16.67 -0.98
CA PHE A 96 11.26 16.40 -2.35
C PHE A 96 12.17 15.17 -2.41
N GLU A 97 13.17 15.07 -1.53
CA GLU A 97 14.09 13.94 -1.49
C GLU A 97 13.37 12.63 -1.12
N ASN A 98 12.43 12.68 -0.19
CA ASN A 98 11.60 11.53 0.18
C ASN A 98 10.80 10.99 -1.01
N ILE A 99 10.07 11.86 -1.71
CA ILE A 99 9.20 11.47 -2.84
C ILE A 99 10.02 11.04 -4.05
N SER A 100 11.13 11.73 -4.34
CA SER A 100 11.96 11.46 -5.53
C SER A 100 12.85 10.21 -5.41
N LEU A 101 13.16 9.75 -4.20
CA LEU A 101 14.08 8.63 -3.95
C LEU A 101 13.80 7.38 -4.82
N PRO A 102 12.55 6.88 -4.96
CA PRO A 102 12.28 5.71 -5.79
C PRO A 102 12.68 5.90 -7.27
N LEU A 103 12.51 7.11 -7.82
CA LEU A 103 12.90 7.44 -9.19
C LEU A 103 14.41 7.57 -9.34
N GLN A 104 15.09 8.16 -8.34
CA GLN A 104 16.55 8.25 -8.30
C GLN A 104 17.19 6.86 -8.30
N LEU A 105 16.66 5.92 -7.50
CA LEU A 105 17.16 4.54 -7.40
C LEU A 105 17.04 3.72 -8.69
N ILE A 106 16.15 4.12 -9.61
CA ILE A 106 16.01 3.49 -10.92
C ILE A 106 16.68 4.30 -12.04
N GLY A 107 17.33 5.42 -11.72
CA GLY A 107 18.15 6.20 -12.64
C GLY A 107 17.36 7.15 -13.55
N VAL A 108 16.18 7.62 -13.14
CA VAL A 108 15.40 8.60 -13.91
C VAL A 108 16.12 9.96 -13.93
N ALA A 109 16.07 10.68 -15.05
CA ALA A 109 16.73 11.97 -15.18
C ALA A 109 16.11 13.02 -14.25
N LYS A 110 16.96 13.91 -13.68
CA LYS A 110 16.54 14.92 -12.71
C LYS A 110 15.37 15.79 -13.17
N LYS A 111 15.32 16.15 -14.45
CA LYS A 111 14.24 16.95 -15.05
C LYS A 111 12.88 16.22 -14.95
N ASP A 112 12.87 14.94 -15.27
CA ASP A 112 11.66 14.12 -15.26
C ASP A 112 11.21 13.80 -13.82
N ILE A 113 12.18 13.69 -12.89
CA ILE A 113 11.89 13.58 -11.46
C ILE A 113 11.12 14.80 -10.96
N LEU A 114 11.61 16.02 -11.25
CA LEU A 114 10.95 17.25 -10.80
C LEU A 114 9.50 17.32 -11.29
N TYR A 115 9.29 17.03 -12.58
CA TYR A 115 7.95 16.97 -13.15
C TYR A 115 7.07 15.92 -12.46
N SER A 116 7.59 14.70 -12.25
CA SER A 116 6.83 13.62 -11.63
C SER A 116 6.48 13.91 -10.17
N VAL A 117 7.38 14.56 -9.42
CA VAL A 117 7.15 14.95 -8.02
C VAL A 117 6.02 15.98 -7.93
N ASP A 118 6.04 16.99 -8.80
CA ASP A 118 4.98 18.00 -8.86
C ASP A 118 3.61 17.37 -9.16
N GLN A 119 3.55 16.52 -10.20
CA GLN A 119 2.33 15.80 -10.57
C GLN A 119 1.76 14.93 -9.45
N VAL A 120 2.62 14.20 -8.71
CA VAL A 120 2.13 13.33 -7.64
C VAL A 120 1.69 14.10 -6.40
N LEU A 121 2.30 15.27 -6.14
CA LEU A 121 1.89 16.15 -5.05
C LEU A 121 0.52 16.79 -5.29
N ASP A 122 0.24 17.16 -6.55
CA ASP A 122 -1.09 17.60 -6.96
C ASP A 122 -2.15 16.51 -6.74
N LYS A 123 -1.85 15.23 -7.03
CA LYS A 123 -2.76 14.10 -6.79
C LYS A 123 -3.14 13.91 -5.33
N VAL A 124 -2.24 14.28 -4.41
CA VAL A 124 -2.50 14.22 -2.97
C VAL A 124 -2.87 15.57 -2.38
N SER A 125 -3.20 16.57 -3.22
CA SER A 125 -3.58 17.92 -2.83
C SER A 125 -2.62 18.58 -1.83
N LEU A 126 -1.30 18.37 -2.01
CA LEU A 126 -0.28 18.90 -1.11
C LEU A 126 0.68 19.81 -1.89
N ARG A 127 0.85 21.05 -1.43
CA ARG A 127 1.67 22.06 -2.11
C ARG A 127 2.55 22.82 -1.13
N GLY A 128 3.66 23.37 -1.63
CA GLY A 128 4.51 24.27 -0.84
C GLY A 128 5.35 23.58 0.25
N VAL A 129 5.46 22.25 0.25
CA VAL A 129 6.16 21.47 1.28
C VAL A 129 7.49 20.88 0.82
N LEU A 130 7.92 21.13 -0.43
CA LEU A 130 9.03 20.40 -1.06
C LEU A 130 10.35 20.50 -0.29
N ASP A 131 10.63 21.69 0.25
CA ASP A 131 11.86 21.98 0.98
C ASP A 131 11.74 21.69 2.49
N SER A 132 10.54 21.36 2.97
CA SER A 132 10.29 21.02 4.35
C SER A 132 10.85 19.65 4.71
N PHE A 133 11.09 19.43 6.00
CA PHE A 133 11.44 18.14 6.59
C PHE A 133 10.20 17.48 7.24
N PRO A 134 10.14 16.13 7.35
CA PRO A 134 8.97 15.44 7.89
C PRO A 134 8.48 15.91 9.25
N ASN A 135 9.37 16.37 10.13
CA ASN A 135 9.05 16.89 11.45
C ASN A 135 8.36 18.27 11.43
N GLU A 136 8.34 18.94 10.30
CA GLU A 136 7.67 20.24 10.10
C GLU A 136 6.24 20.08 9.58
N LEU A 137 5.83 18.84 9.25
CA LEU A 137 4.52 18.52 8.69
C LEU A 137 3.59 17.93 9.76
N SER A 138 2.30 18.22 9.65
CA SER A 138 1.25 17.52 10.39
C SER A 138 1.15 16.04 10.02
N GLY A 139 0.47 15.22 10.84
CA GLY A 139 0.28 13.80 10.56
C GLY A 139 -0.40 13.52 9.22
N GLY A 140 -1.45 14.28 8.89
CA GLY A 140 -2.14 14.18 7.59
C GLY A 140 -1.25 14.54 6.40
N GLU A 141 -0.44 15.59 6.53
CA GLU A 141 0.52 15.98 5.50
C GLU A 141 1.61 14.91 5.33
N GLN A 142 2.15 14.37 6.43
CA GLN A 142 3.11 13.25 6.38
C GLN A 142 2.49 12.01 5.71
N GLN A 143 1.22 11.71 5.99
CA GLN A 143 0.49 10.64 5.32
C GLN A 143 0.37 10.91 3.82
N ARG A 144 -0.02 12.12 3.40
CA ARG A 144 -0.09 12.52 1.98
C ARG A 144 1.27 12.41 1.29
N VAL A 145 2.36 12.80 1.95
CA VAL A 145 3.73 12.59 1.42
C VAL A 145 4.05 11.09 1.28
N SER A 146 3.68 10.27 2.26
CA SER A 146 3.91 8.83 2.18
C SER A 146 3.17 8.18 1.01
N ILE A 147 1.95 8.66 0.73
CA ILE A 147 1.13 8.26 -0.42
C ILE A 147 1.80 8.73 -1.71
N ALA A 148 2.20 10.00 -1.80
CA ALA A 148 2.89 10.54 -2.97
C ALA A 148 4.15 9.73 -3.32
N ARG A 149 4.96 9.40 -2.31
CA ARG A 149 6.14 8.54 -2.47
C ARG A 149 5.79 7.12 -2.93
N ALA A 150 4.68 6.56 -2.49
CA ALA A 150 4.22 5.24 -2.95
C ALA A 150 3.76 5.26 -4.42
N LEU A 151 3.23 6.39 -4.89
CA LEU A 151 2.65 6.55 -6.22
C LEU A 151 3.63 7.03 -7.30
N ILE A 152 4.76 7.62 -6.91
CA ILE A 152 5.70 8.28 -7.83
C ILE A 152 6.16 7.41 -9.02
N ASN A 153 6.18 6.08 -8.84
CA ASN A 153 6.55 5.10 -9.86
C ASN A 153 5.35 4.60 -10.71
N ASN A 154 4.16 5.20 -10.58
CA ASN A 154 2.91 4.75 -11.19
C ASN A 154 2.68 3.23 -11.01
N PRO A 155 2.59 2.76 -9.75
CA PRO A 155 2.51 1.34 -9.45
C PRO A 155 1.20 0.74 -9.98
N LEU A 156 1.25 -0.52 -10.41
CA LEU A 156 0.05 -1.26 -10.80
C LEU A 156 -0.83 -1.62 -9.59
N LEU A 157 -0.19 -1.77 -8.43
CA LEU A 157 -0.82 -2.17 -7.18
C LEU A 157 -0.33 -1.28 -6.05
N VAL A 158 -1.26 -0.75 -5.26
CA VAL A 158 -0.98 0.00 -4.04
C VAL A 158 -1.44 -0.86 -2.85
N LEU A 159 -0.52 -1.08 -1.91
CA LEU A 159 -0.79 -1.73 -0.63
C LEU A 159 -0.76 -0.68 0.46
N ALA A 160 -1.85 -0.49 1.18
CA ALA A 160 -1.92 0.46 2.28
C ALA A 160 -2.13 -0.29 3.60
N ASP A 161 -1.16 -0.23 4.51
CA ASP A 161 -1.26 -0.84 5.83
C ASP A 161 -1.72 0.18 6.86
N GLU A 162 -3.00 0.12 7.25
CA GLU A 162 -3.67 1.05 8.18
C GLU A 162 -3.33 2.54 7.93
N PRO A 163 -3.50 3.06 6.70
CA PRO A 163 -3.04 4.40 6.31
C PRO A 163 -3.76 5.55 7.05
N THR A 164 -4.83 5.25 7.78
CA THR A 164 -5.65 6.22 8.53
C THR A 164 -5.53 6.05 10.04
N GLY A 165 -4.69 5.13 10.54
CA GLY A 165 -4.69 4.73 11.96
C GLY A 165 -4.32 5.83 12.96
N ASN A 166 -3.60 6.86 12.51
CA ASN A 166 -3.15 7.99 13.35
C ASN A 166 -3.83 9.33 12.98
N LEU A 167 -4.90 9.28 12.18
CA LEU A 167 -5.57 10.47 11.64
C LEU A 167 -6.94 10.69 12.31
N ASP A 168 -7.36 11.95 12.37
CA ASP A 168 -8.74 12.26 12.73
C ASP A 168 -9.72 11.79 11.63
N PRO A 169 -11.03 11.67 11.92
CA PRO A 169 -11.99 11.13 10.97
C PRO A 169 -12.09 11.88 9.65
N ASN A 170 -11.94 13.20 9.64
CA ASN A 170 -12.04 14.01 8.42
C ASN A 170 -10.82 13.77 7.54
N GLN A 171 -9.62 13.82 8.14
CA GLN A 171 -8.38 13.51 7.42
C GLN A 171 -8.38 12.07 6.91
N ALA A 172 -8.88 11.11 7.70
CA ALA A 172 -8.99 9.72 7.28
C ALA A 172 -9.88 9.55 6.04
N ASP A 173 -11.00 10.27 5.98
CA ASP A 173 -11.92 10.25 4.84
C ASP A 173 -11.25 10.81 3.57
N GLU A 174 -10.55 11.94 3.68
CA GLU A 174 -9.78 12.52 2.59
C GLU A 174 -8.69 11.57 2.05
N ILE A 175 -8.03 10.81 2.92
CA ILE A 175 -7.05 9.81 2.50
C ILE A 175 -7.72 8.67 1.72
N ILE A 176 -8.90 8.22 2.13
CA ILE A 176 -9.64 7.18 1.42
C ILE A 176 -10.11 7.71 0.05
N ASP A 177 -10.55 8.96 -0.05
CA ASP A 177 -10.90 9.60 -1.33
C ASP A 177 -9.73 9.63 -2.30
N ILE A 178 -8.52 9.95 -1.82
CA ILE A 178 -7.30 9.91 -2.62
C ILE A 178 -7.08 8.49 -3.15
N LEU A 179 -7.18 7.46 -2.29
CA LEU A 179 -7.00 6.06 -2.68
C LEU A 179 -8.07 5.58 -3.67
N GLU A 180 -9.30 6.06 -3.54
CA GLU A 180 -10.39 5.77 -4.47
C GLU A 180 -10.12 6.40 -5.84
N ASN A 181 -9.67 7.65 -5.89
CA ASN A 181 -9.28 8.31 -7.14
C ASN A 181 -8.12 7.58 -7.84
N ILE A 182 -7.10 7.16 -7.08
CA ILE A 182 -5.99 6.36 -7.60
C ILE A 182 -6.47 5.04 -8.21
N SER A 183 -7.49 4.43 -7.60
CA SER A 183 -8.11 3.23 -8.15
C SER A 183 -8.84 3.51 -9.46
N ASN A 184 -9.59 4.60 -9.52
CA ASN A 184 -10.33 5.03 -10.71
C ASN A 184 -9.39 5.40 -11.86
N GLU A 185 -8.18 5.87 -11.57
CA GLU A 185 -7.11 6.13 -12.55
C GLU A 185 -6.43 4.85 -13.08
N GLY A 186 -6.76 3.68 -12.52
CA GLY A 186 -6.38 2.37 -13.06
C GLY A 186 -5.53 1.50 -12.15
N SER A 187 -4.99 2.03 -11.05
CA SER A 187 -4.24 1.24 -10.08
C SER A 187 -5.17 0.31 -9.31
N THR A 188 -4.75 -0.89 -8.92
CA THR A 188 -5.49 -1.66 -7.91
C THR A 188 -5.05 -1.21 -6.52
N VAL A 189 -5.97 -1.08 -5.57
CA VAL A 189 -5.66 -0.67 -4.20
C VAL A 189 -6.19 -1.70 -3.20
N LEU A 190 -5.31 -2.23 -2.36
CA LEU A 190 -5.66 -3.08 -1.22
C LEU A 190 -5.30 -2.34 0.07
N MET A 191 -6.31 -1.91 0.82
CA MET A 191 -6.14 -1.17 2.07
C MET A 191 -6.52 -2.03 3.27
N SER A 192 -5.60 -2.25 4.21
CA SER A 192 -5.95 -2.81 5.51
C SER A 192 -6.51 -1.74 6.42
N THR A 193 -7.54 -2.09 7.19
CA THR A 193 -8.12 -1.22 8.21
C THR A 193 -8.84 -2.05 9.27
N HIS A 194 -8.87 -1.57 10.50
CA HIS A 194 -9.74 -2.11 11.56
C HIS A 194 -10.93 -1.16 11.85
N ASN A 195 -11.03 -0.03 11.13
CA ASN A 195 -12.06 0.99 11.35
C ASN A 195 -13.24 0.78 10.39
N TYR A 196 -14.20 -0.07 10.80
CA TYR A 196 -15.42 -0.36 10.04
C TYR A 196 -16.27 0.90 9.73
N PRO A 197 -16.48 1.83 10.68
CA PRO A 197 -17.27 3.04 10.41
C PRO A 197 -16.79 3.86 9.20
N LEU A 198 -15.48 3.98 8.99
CA LEU A 198 -14.92 4.78 7.88
C LEU A 198 -15.29 4.24 6.49
N ILE A 199 -15.52 2.94 6.36
CA ILE A 199 -15.79 2.32 5.05
C ILE A 199 -17.26 1.96 4.84
N LYS A 200 -18.06 1.96 5.91
CA LYS A 200 -19.46 1.48 5.89
C LYS A 200 -20.32 2.19 4.84
N ASN A 201 -20.04 3.47 4.58
CA ASN A 201 -20.83 4.30 3.67
C ASN A 201 -20.31 4.30 2.23
N ARG A 202 -19.23 3.56 1.91
CA ARG A 202 -18.56 3.63 0.60
C ARG A 202 -18.97 2.53 -0.38
N ASP A 203 -19.87 1.63 0.01
CA ASP A 203 -20.36 0.51 -0.81
C ASP A 203 -19.25 -0.26 -1.57
N LYS A 204 -18.09 -0.43 -0.93
CA LYS A 204 -16.95 -1.16 -1.50
C LYS A 204 -16.89 -2.58 -0.97
N ARG A 205 -16.30 -3.45 -1.79
CA ARG A 205 -15.98 -4.82 -1.36
C ARG A 205 -14.93 -4.79 -0.25
N PHE A 206 -15.12 -5.67 0.72
CA PHE A 206 -14.13 -5.95 1.75
C PHE A 206 -13.91 -7.45 1.88
N ILE A 207 -12.79 -7.81 2.50
CA ILE A 207 -12.45 -9.17 2.92
C ILE A 207 -12.23 -9.10 4.43
N GLU A 208 -12.91 -9.95 5.18
CA GLU A 208 -12.75 -10.00 6.62
C GLU A 208 -11.83 -11.14 7.02
N LEU A 209 -10.81 -10.81 7.81
CA LEU A 209 -9.89 -11.77 8.40
C LEU A 209 -10.10 -11.89 9.90
N ASP A 210 -10.02 -13.12 10.39
CA ASP A 210 -9.90 -13.41 11.81
C ASP A 210 -8.95 -14.60 12.01
N ASN A 211 -8.06 -14.49 13.00
CA ASN A 211 -7.11 -15.54 13.36
C ASN A 211 -6.39 -16.18 12.14
N GLY A 212 -5.99 -15.35 11.17
CA GLY A 212 -5.28 -15.77 9.96
C GLY A 212 -6.16 -16.41 8.87
N ARG A 213 -7.47 -16.42 9.02
CA ARG A 213 -8.42 -17.04 8.07
C ARG A 213 -9.42 -16.02 7.55
N LYS A 214 -9.92 -16.25 6.35
CA LYS A 214 -11.02 -15.46 5.78
C LYS A 214 -12.36 -15.89 6.41
N ILE A 215 -13.15 -14.92 6.83
CA ILE A 215 -14.54 -15.11 7.26
C ILE A 215 -15.51 -14.74 6.14
N SER A 216 -15.33 -13.57 5.51
CA SER A 216 -16.21 -13.04 4.45
C SER A 216 -15.43 -12.45 3.28
#